data_AF-A0A1M5DT90-F1
#
_entry.id   AF-A0A1M5DT90-F1
#
_cell.length_a   1.000
_cell.length_b   1.000
_cell.length_c   1.000
_cell.angle_alpha   90.00
_cell.angle_beta   90.00
_cell.angle_gamma   90.00
#
_symmetry.space_group_name_H-M   'P 1'
#
loop_
_entity.id
_entity.type
_entity.pdbx_description
1 polymer ?
#
loop_
_entity_poly.entity_id
_entity_poly.type
_entity_poly.pdbx_seq_one_letter_code
_entity_poly.pdbx_strand_id
1 'polypeptide(L)'
;MPKRAEDEPLARLTLGVSADSQWRAHADVGHRFGEKGEWGIRVNGSYQNGDTPMDNQSQTSHVGALALDYRGERLRASVDLVDQEEQMDVLV
;
A
#
# COMPACT_ATOMS: atom_id res chain seq x y z
N MET A 1 8.07 -2.89 -10.06
CA MET A 1 7.47 -1.68 -10.66
C MET A 1 6.56 -1.05 -9.62
N PRO A 2 6.73 0.24 -9.25
CA PRO A 2 5.86 0.92 -8.30
C PRO A 2 4.41 1.00 -8.82
N LYS A 3 3.42 0.95 -7.93
CA LYS A 3 1.99 1.10 -8.30
C LYS A 3 1.72 2.52 -8.78
N ARG A 4 0.89 2.68 -9.82
CA ARG A 4 0.48 3.98 -10.39
C ARG A 4 -1.04 4.11 -10.45
N ALA A 5 -1.54 5.34 -10.58
CA ALA A 5 -2.96 5.54 -10.87
C ALA A 5 -3.30 5.01 -12.26
N GLU A 6 -4.31 4.14 -12.31
CA GLU A 6 -4.89 3.61 -13.55
C GLU A 6 -5.92 4.61 -14.09
N ASP A 7 -6.34 4.44 -15.35
CA ASP A 7 -7.28 5.38 -15.98
C ASP A 7 -8.68 5.28 -15.36
N GLU A 8 -9.08 4.07 -14.96
CA GLU A 8 -10.28 3.85 -14.15
C GLU A 8 -10.00 4.18 -12.68
N PRO A 9 -10.89 4.92 -11.98
CA PRO A 9 -10.74 5.17 -10.56
C PRO A 9 -10.71 3.87 -9.75
N LEU A 10 -9.79 3.78 -8.79
CA LEU A 10 -9.67 2.65 -7.88
C LEU A 10 -9.98 3.10 -6.44
N ALA A 11 -10.85 2.37 -5.77
CA ALA A 11 -10.99 2.40 -4.32
C ALA A 11 -11.20 0.96 -3.84
N ARG A 12 -10.22 0.42 -3.11
CA ARG A 12 -10.23 -0.96 -2.64
C ARG A 12 -9.86 -1.03 -1.17
N LEU A 13 -10.68 -1.77 -0.42
CA LEU A 13 -10.39 -2.22 0.93
C LEU A 13 -10.29 -3.75 0.92
N THR A 14 -9.29 -4.30 1.59
CA THR A 14 -9.07 -5.73 1.74
C THR A 14 -8.82 -6.04 3.21
N LEU A 15 -9.60 -6.96 3.75
CA LEU A 15 -9.47 -7.45 5.12
C LEU A 15 -9.18 -8.96 5.05
N GLY A 16 -8.34 -9.46 5.94
CA GLY A 16 -7.96 -10.86 5.96
C GLY A 16 -7.59 -11.33 7.36
N VAL A 17 -7.79 -12.63 7.58
CA VAL A 17 -7.36 -13.36 8.78
C VAL A 17 -6.66 -14.65 8.33
N SER A 18 -5.60 -15.03 9.03
CA SER A 18 -4.83 -16.27 8.80
C SER A 18 -4.85 -17.15 10.06
N ALA A 19 -4.40 -18.40 9.93
CA ALA A 19 -4.56 -19.45 10.96
C ALA A 19 -3.99 -19.07 12.34
N ASP A 20 -2.86 -18.36 12.38
CA ASP A 20 -2.16 -17.97 13.62
C ASP A 20 -2.67 -16.64 14.19
N SER A 21 -3.99 -16.38 14.09
CA SER A 21 -4.62 -15.12 14.48
C SER A 21 -4.06 -13.86 13.82
N GLN A 22 -3.28 -14.00 12.73
CA GLN A 22 -2.78 -12.86 11.98
C GLN A 22 -3.92 -12.17 11.24
N TRP A 23 -4.13 -10.90 11.55
CA TRP A 23 -5.06 -10.04 10.86
C TRP A 23 -4.31 -9.10 9.93
N ARG A 24 -4.95 -8.80 8.79
CA ARG A 24 -4.43 -7.86 7.81
C ARG A 24 -5.53 -6.92 7.35
N ALA A 25 -5.19 -5.65 7.25
CA ALA A 25 -5.98 -4.64 6.55
C ALA A 25 -5.13 -3.98 5.46
N HIS A 26 -5.69 -3.78 4.28
CA HIS A 26 -5.04 -3.07 3.19
C HIS A 26 -6.04 -2.18 2.47
N ALA A 27 -5.66 -0.92 2.26
CA ALA A 27 -6.42 0.06 1.51
C ALA A 27 -5.59 0.56 0.32
N ASP A 28 -6.23 0.73 -0.83
CA ASP A 28 -5.60 1.22 -2.06
C ASP A 28 -6.59 2.12 -2.80
N VAL A 29 -6.22 3.38 -2.99
CA VAL A 29 -7.03 4.39 -3.65
C VAL A 29 -6.19 5.06 -4.73
N GLY A 30 -6.72 5.15 -5.94
CA GLY A 30 -6.04 5.76 -7.07
C GLY A 30 -7.02 6.49 -7.98
N HIS A 31 -6.63 7.67 -8.45
CA HIS A 31 -7.46 8.45 -9.37
C HIS A 31 -6.60 9.32 -10.28
N ARG A 32 -7.17 9.69 -11.43
CA ARG A 32 -6.55 10.58 -12.40
C ARG A 32 -7.40 11.81 -12.65
N PHE A 33 -6.74 12.92 -12.94
CA PHE A 33 -7.31 14.24 -13.16
C PHE A 33 -6.75 14.88 -14.44
N GLY A 34 -7.44 15.92 -14.92
CA GLY A 34 -7.14 16.60 -16.17
C GLY A 34 -8.01 16.08 -17.32
N GLU A 35 -8.18 16.88 -18.38
CA GLU A 35 -9.06 16.55 -19.51
C GLU A 35 -8.66 15.24 -20.20
N LYS A 36 -7.37 14.89 -20.14
CA LYS A 36 -6.82 13.65 -20.71
C LYS A 36 -6.34 12.68 -19.62
N GLY A 37 -6.68 12.92 -18.35
CA GLY A 37 -6.17 12.13 -17.22
C GLY A 37 -4.65 12.25 -17.04
N GLU A 38 -4.07 13.39 -17.40
CA GLU A 38 -2.62 13.59 -17.40
C GLU A 38 -2.00 13.53 -16.00
N TRP A 39 -2.74 13.84 -14.93
CA TRP A 39 -2.27 13.80 -13.55
C TRP A 39 -2.80 12.58 -12.82
N GLY A 40 -1.95 11.80 -12.16
CA GLY A 40 -2.34 10.64 -11.36
C GLY A 40 -1.89 10.75 -9.91
N ILE A 41 -2.74 10.33 -8.99
CA ILE A 41 -2.42 10.10 -7.58
C ILE A 41 -2.81 8.68 -7.18
N ARG A 42 -1.95 8.00 -6.42
CA ARG A 42 -2.28 6.74 -5.78
C ARG A 42 -1.71 6.67 -4.37
N VAL A 43 -2.56 6.27 -3.44
CA VAL A 43 -2.20 6.02 -2.04
C VAL A 43 -2.48 4.56 -1.74
N ASN A 44 -1.51 3.86 -1.18
CA ASN A 44 -1.73 2.54 -0.62
C ASN A 44 -1.24 2.47 0.82
N GLY A 45 -1.88 1.63 1.60
CA GLY A 45 -1.46 1.32 2.96
C GLY A 45 -1.84 -0.09 3.34
N SER A 46 -0.97 -0.77 4.06
CA SER A 46 -1.25 -2.05 4.69
C SER A 46 -0.81 -2.06 6.13
N TYR A 47 -1.58 -2.76 6.95
CA TYR A 47 -1.24 -3.08 8.32
C TYR A 47 -1.47 -4.58 8.52
N GLN A 48 -0.56 -5.23 9.23
CA GLN A 48 -0.66 -6.62 9.63
C GLN A 48 -0.16 -6.78 11.07
N ASN A 49 -0.86 -7.58 11.86
CA ASN A 49 -0.45 -7.93 13.22
C ASN A 49 -0.94 -9.34 13.58
N GLY A 50 -0.15 -10.06 14.37
CA GLY A 50 -0.54 -11.31 15.01
C GLY A 50 0.64 -12.24 15.23
N ASP A 51 0.34 -13.47 15.65
CA ASP A 51 1.37 -14.46 15.97
C ASP A 51 2.02 -14.96 14.69
N THR A 52 3.31 -15.30 14.77
CA THR A 52 4.03 -15.91 13.67
C THR A 52 3.99 -17.43 13.79
N PRO A 53 4.37 -18.18 12.73
CA PRO A 53 4.52 -19.63 12.82
C PRO A 53 5.62 -20.11 13.79
N MET A 54 6.42 -19.19 14.36
CA MET A 54 7.36 -19.51 15.44
C MET A 54 6.69 -19.32 16.80
N ASP A 55 6.86 -20.31 17.68
CA ASP A 55 6.36 -20.26 19.05
C ASP A 55 6.84 -18.98 19.76
N ASN A 56 5.94 -18.34 20.52
CA ASN A 56 6.20 -17.14 21.32
C ASN A 56 6.66 -15.89 20.55
N GLN A 57 6.43 -15.83 19.24
CA GLN A 57 6.79 -14.65 18.43
C GLN A 57 5.55 -14.01 17.79
N SER A 58 5.39 -12.70 17.97
CA SER A 58 4.41 -11.89 17.26
C SER A 58 5.10 -10.89 16.32
N GLN A 59 4.42 -10.56 15.22
CA GLN A 59 4.90 -9.58 14.26
C GLN A 59 3.82 -8.53 14.03
N THR A 60 4.21 -7.26 14.10
CA THR A 60 3.42 -6.13 13.60
C THR A 60 4.18 -5.48 12.45
N SER A 61 3.51 -5.27 11.32
CA SER A 61 4.08 -4.52 10.20
C SER A 61 3.09 -3.51 9.65
N HIS A 62 3.62 -2.38 9.19
CA HIS A 62 2.85 -1.39 8.46
C HIS A 62 3.65 -0.86 7.28
N VAL A 63 2.93 -0.58 6.19
CA VAL A 63 3.48 0.02 4.97
C VAL A 63 2.52 1.11 4.53
N GLY A 64 3.05 2.26 4.16
CA GLY A 64 2.35 3.33 3.49
C GLY A 64 3.10 3.75 2.23
N ALA A 65 2.38 4.07 1.17
CA ALA A 65 3.00 4.65 -0.02
C ALA A 65 2.09 5.64 -0.72
N LEU A 66 2.71 6.68 -1.28
CA LEU A 66 2.12 7.71 -2.11
C LEU A 66 2.87 7.77 -3.45
N ALA A 67 2.13 7.72 -4.55
CA ALA A 67 2.64 7.89 -5.89
C ALA A 67 1.93 9.04 -6.60
N LEU A 68 2.70 9.92 -7.22
CA LEU A 68 2.24 11.00 -8.09
C LEU A 68 2.85 10.81 -9.48
N ASP A 69 2.04 10.93 -10.53
CA ASP A 69 2.53 10.83 -11.91
C ASP A 69 1.91 11.87 -12.85
N TYR A 70 2.69 12.25 -13.86
CA TYR A 70 2.26 13.10 -14.97
C TYR A 70 2.53 12.43 -16.31
N ARG A 71 1.56 12.48 -17.22
CA ARG A 71 1.62 11.90 -18.57
C ARG A 71 1.21 12.93 -19.62
N GLY A 72 2.18 13.66 -20.17
CA GLY A 72 2.00 14.53 -21.33
C GLY A 72 2.53 13.90 -22.63
N GLU A 73 2.32 14.59 -23.75
CA GLU A 73 2.75 14.10 -25.07
C GLU A 73 4.29 14.07 -25.22
N ARG A 74 5.00 15.02 -24.60
CA ARG A 74 6.46 15.16 -24.70
C ARG A 74 7.21 14.95 -23.37
N LEU A 75 6.48 14.91 -22.26
CA LEU A 75 7.03 14.78 -20.91
C LEU A 75 6.25 13.75 -20.12
N ARG A 76 6.98 12.87 -19.43
CA ARG A 76 6.46 12.00 -18.38
C ARG A 76 7.29 12.20 -17.13
N ALA A 77 6.64 12.32 -15.99
CA ALA A 77 7.29 12.51 -14.70
C ALA A 77 6.58 11.70 -13.62
N SER A 78 7.31 11.33 -12.58
CA SER A 78 6.74 10.58 -11.47
C SER A 78 7.54 10.78 -10.19
N VAL A 79 6.85 10.73 -9.05
CA VAL A 79 7.43 10.77 -7.71
C VAL A 79 6.75 9.69 -6.87
N ASP A 80 7.54 8.97 -6.07
CA ASP A 80 7.09 7.90 -5.19
C ASP A 80 7.67 8.11 -3.79
N LEU A 81 6.83 7.99 -2.78
CA LEU A 81 7.19 7.99 -1.37
C LEU A 81 6.69 6.70 -0.75
N VAL A 82 7.56 6.02 0.00
CA VAL A 82 7.24 4.76 0.68
C VAL A 82 7.79 4.84 2.09
N ASP A 83 6.97 4.44 3.05
CA ASP A 83 7.30 4.31 4.46
C ASP A 83 6.92 2.89 4.90
N GLN A 84 7.81 2.22 5.62
CA GLN A 84 7.61 0.85 6.07
C GLN A 84 8.30 0.62 7.40
N GLU A 85 7.58 0.02 8.34
CA GLU A 85 8.12 -0.44 9.60
C GLU A 85 7.68 -1.86 9.88
N GLU A 86 8.57 -2.63 10.48
CA GLU A 86 8.34 -3.97 10.95
C GLU A 86 8.88 -4.10 12.37
N GLN A 87 8.03 -4.59 13.27
CA GLN A 87 8.36 -4.88 14.65
C GLN A 87 8.10 -6.36 14.92
N MET A 88 9.06 -7.01 15.59
CA MET A 88 8.96 -8.40 16.01
C MET A 88 9.19 -8.47 17.51
N ASP A 89 8.22 -9.01 18.22
CA ASP A 89 8.32 -9.27 19.65
C ASP A 89 8.56 -10.76 19.88
N VAL A 90 9.47 -11.09 20.79
CA VAL A 90 9.74 -12.46 21.25
C VAL A 90 9.45 -12.52 22.74
N LEU A 91 8.47 -13.35 23.13
CA LEU A 91 8.13 -13.59 24.52
C LEU A 91 9.07 -14.64 25.12
N VAL A 92 9.92 -14.21 26.07
CA VAL A 92 10.91 -15.04 26.79
C VAL A 92 10.29 -15.78 27.97
#